data_AF-R3WFG2-F1
#
_entry.id   AF-R3WFG2-F1
#
_cell.length_a   1.000
_cell.length_b   1.000
_cell.length_c   1.000
_cell.angle_alpha   90.00
_cell.angle_beta   90.00
_cell.angle_gamma   90.00
#
_symmetry.space_group_name_H-M   'P 1'
#
loop_
_entity.id
_entity.type
_entity.pdbx_description
1 polymer ?
#
loop_
_entity_poly.entity_id
_entity_poly.type
_entity_poly.pdbx_seq_one_letter_code
_entity_poly.pdbx_strand_id
1 'polypeptide(L)'
;MKIKKKKMNYEGFTLLEMLVVLLIISILILLFVPNLSKHKEGVDKKGNEAIVKIVETQMDLYTMEKNQSPTIEQLLNEQYITKEQYDKYQASKK
;
A
#
# COMPACT_ATOMS: atom_id res chain seq x y z
N MET A 1 64.54 -28.80 0.29
CA MET A 1 63.22 -28.35 0.78
C MET A 1 62.28 -28.23 -0.43
N LYS A 2 61.38 -29.19 -0.68
CA LYS A 2 60.42 -29.13 -1.78
C LYS A 2 59.02 -28.85 -1.22
N ILE A 3 58.57 -27.61 -1.33
CA ILE A 3 57.24 -27.19 -0.89
C ILE A 3 56.24 -27.64 -1.96
N LYS A 4 55.52 -28.74 -1.73
CA LYS A 4 54.41 -29.18 -2.58
C LYS A 4 53.20 -28.27 -2.33
N LYS A 5 52.87 -27.39 -3.29
CA LYS A 5 51.60 -26.63 -3.30
C LYS A 5 50.43 -27.58 -3.55
N LYS A 6 49.55 -27.74 -2.56
CA LYS A 6 48.26 -28.42 -2.69
C LYS A 6 47.31 -27.50 -3.47
N LYS A 7 46.89 -27.89 -4.68
CA LYS A 7 45.81 -27.19 -5.39
C LYS A 7 44.51 -27.46 -4.64
N MET A 8 43.88 -26.42 -4.09
CA MET A 8 42.52 -26.49 -3.58
C MET A 8 41.57 -26.38 -4.78
N ASN A 9 40.89 -27.47 -5.10
CA ASN A 9 39.80 -27.44 -6.07
C ASN A 9 38.57 -26.93 -5.32
N TYR A 10 38.11 -25.73 -5.67
CA TYR A 10 36.82 -25.24 -5.22
C TYR A 10 35.78 -25.82 -6.16
N GLU A 11 34.86 -26.63 -5.65
CA GLU A 11 33.70 -27.05 -6.42
C GLU A 11 32.82 -25.81 -6.63
N GLY A 12 32.73 -25.37 -7.89
CA GLY A 12 31.97 -24.20 -8.29
C GLY A 12 30.53 -24.57 -8.60
N PHE A 13 29.62 -23.62 -8.34
CA PHE A 13 28.21 -23.74 -8.68
C PHE A 13 28.02 -23.93 -10.19
N THR A 14 27.16 -24.86 -10.59
CA THR A 14 26.88 -25.20 -11.98
C THR A 14 25.78 -24.30 -12.55
N LEU A 15 25.75 -24.17 -13.89
CA LEU A 15 24.65 -23.49 -14.57
C LEU A 15 23.31 -24.18 -14.33
N LEU A 16 23.32 -25.51 -14.19
CA LEU A 16 22.12 -26.30 -13.92
C LEU A 16 21.49 -25.91 -12.58
N GLU A 17 22.31 -25.73 -11.55
CA GLU A 17 21.82 -25.29 -10.24
C GLU A 17 21.22 -23.88 -10.31
N MET A 18 21.82 -22.96 -11.09
CA MET A 18 21.24 -21.62 -11.28
C MET A 18 19.88 -21.67 -11.98
N LEU A 19 19.69 -22.59 -12.94
CA LEU A 19 18.40 -22.75 -13.63
C LEU A 19 17.31 -23.23 -12.67
N VAL A 20 17.61 -24.20 -11.80
CA VAL A 20 16.66 -24.68 -10.79
C VAL A 20 16.31 -23.57 -9.79
N VAL A 21 17.30 -22.76 -9.38
CA VAL A 21 17.06 -21.62 -8.49
C VAL A 21 16.15 -20.57 -9.12
N LEU A 22 16.38 -20.20 -10.39
CA LEU A 22 15.52 -19.23 -11.10
C LEU A 22 14.08 -19.76 -11.27
N LEU A 23 13.92 -21.07 -11.49
CA LEU A 23 12.61 -21.71 -11.56
C LEU A 23 11.86 -21.58 -10.22
N ILE A 24 12.53 -21.87 -9.10
CA ILE A 24 11.94 -21.74 -7.76
C ILE A 24 11.56 -20.28 -7.47
N ILE A 25 12.46 -19.32 -7.74
CA ILE A 25 12.20 -17.88 -7.55
C ILE A 25 10.99 -17.42 -8.36
N SER A 26 10.86 -17.86 -9.61
CA SER A 26 9.72 -17.54 -10.47
C SER A 26 8.39 -17.98 -9.84
N ILE A 27 8.31 -19.21 -9.34
CA ILE A 27 7.11 -19.74 -8.68
C ILE A 27 6.79 -18.94 -7.40
N LEU A 28 7.81 -18.62 -6.59
CA LEU A 28 7.62 -17.80 -5.40
C LEU A 28 7.08 -16.41 -5.75
N ILE A 29 7.65 -15.71 -6.74
CA ILE A 29 7.16 -14.39 -7.16
C ILE A 29 5.68 -14.47 -7.57
N LEU A 30 5.26 -15.49 -8.32
CA LEU A 30 3.87 -15.69 -8.72
C LEU A 30 2.92 -15.85 -7.53
N LEU A 31 3.36 -16.44 -6.42
CA LEU A 31 2.55 -16.58 -5.20
C LEU A 31 2.57 -15.31 -4.33
N PHE A 32 3.72 -14.64 -4.24
CA PHE A 32 3.91 -13.47 -3.38
C PHE A 32 3.35 -12.17 -3.98
N VAL A 33 3.52 -11.92 -5.29
CA VAL A 33 3.03 -10.71 -5.97
C VAL A 33 1.52 -10.50 -5.85
N PRO A 34 0.65 -11.49 -6.13
CA PRO A 34 -0.80 -11.29 -5.98
C PRO A 34 -1.20 -11.10 -4.52
N ASN A 35 -0.46 -11.69 -3.58
CA ASN A 35 -0.70 -11.49 -2.14
C ASN A 35 -0.28 -10.07 -1.69
N LEU A 36 0.81 -9.54 -2.24
CA LEU A 36 1.29 -8.19 -1.98
C LEU A 36 0.36 -7.11 -2.58
N SER A 37 -0.11 -7.31 -3.82
CA SER A 37 -1.04 -6.38 -4.48
C SER A 37 -2.34 -6.20 -3.68
N LYS A 38 -2.88 -7.30 -3.12
CA LYS A 38 -4.09 -7.27 -2.29
C LYS A 38 -3.91 -6.49 -0.98
N HIS A 39 -2.72 -6.52 -0.37
CA HIS A 39 -2.44 -5.74 0.83
C HIS A 39 -2.40 -4.24 0.55
N LYS A 40 -1.89 -3.82 -0.61
CA LYS A 40 -1.90 -2.41 -1.02
C LYS A 40 -3.34 -1.91 -1.23
N GLU A 41 -4.16 -2.67 -1.96
CA GLU A 41 -5.57 -2.31 -2.17
C GLU A 41 -6.38 -2.27 -0.86
N GLY A 42 -6.10 -3.17 0.08
CA GLY A 42 -6.76 -3.20 1.39
C GLY A 42 -6.42 -1.99 2.28
N VAL A 43 -5.19 -1.46 2.18
CA VAL A 43 -4.78 -0.25 2.90
C VAL A 43 -5.45 0.98 2.31
N ASP A 44 -5.50 1.09 0.97
CA ASP A 44 -6.15 2.22 0.30
C ASP A 44 -7.65 2.28 0.60
N LYS A 45 -8.34 1.14 0.65
CA LYS A 45 -9.77 1.07 1.01
C LYS A 45 -10.04 1.49 2.46
N LYS A 46 -9.32 0.94 3.44
CA LYS A 46 -9.49 1.31 4.85
C LYS A 46 -9.15 2.78 5.11
N GLY A 47 -8.15 3.31 4.40
CA GLY A 47 -7.80 4.73 4.46
C GLY A 47 -8.94 5.62 3.97
N ASN A 48 -9.55 5.28 2.83
CA ASN A 48 -10.69 6.03 2.29
C ASN A 48 -11.92 5.96 3.21
N GLU A 49 -12.24 4.78 3.77
CA GLU A 49 -13.35 4.64 4.73
C GLU A 49 -13.16 5.54 5.97
N ALA A 50 -11.92 5.62 6.49
CA ALA A 50 -11.62 6.51 7.61
C ALA A 50 -11.83 8.00 7.26
N ILE A 51 -11.45 8.42 6.04
CA ILE A 51 -11.66 9.79 5.57
C ILE A 51 -13.15 10.11 5.45
N VAL A 52 -13.95 9.19 4.90
CA VAL A 52 -15.42 9.35 4.85
C VAL A 52 -15.99 9.58 6.24
N LYS A 53 -15.60 8.76 7.21
CA LYS A 53 -16.08 8.88 8.60
C LYS A 53 -15.67 10.19 9.27
N ILE A 54 -14.46 10.70 8.99
CA ILE A 54 -14.01 11.99 9.50
C ILE A 54 -14.90 13.11 8.94
N VAL A 55 -15.14 13.10 7.63
CA VAL A 55 -16.00 14.09 6.97
C VAL A 55 -17.42 14.04 7.53
N GLU A 56 -18.01 12.86 7.68
CA GLU A 56 -19.34 12.70 8.29
C GLU A 56 -19.39 13.25 9.72
N THR A 57 -18.36 12.97 10.53
CA THR A 57 -18.25 13.54 11.89
C THR A 57 -18.21 15.07 11.85
N GLN A 58 -17.51 15.68 10.88
CA GLN A 58 -17.49 17.14 10.71
C GLN A 58 -18.86 17.67 10.26
N MET A 59 -19.60 16.93 9.43
CA MET A 59 -20.98 17.29 9.06
C MET A 59 -21.91 17.30 10.28
N ASP A 60 -21.77 16.30 11.15
CA ASP A 60 -22.55 16.19 12.38
C ASP A 60 -22.23 17.36 13.32
N LEU A 61 -20.94 17.66 13.54
CA LEU A 61 -20.50 18.79 14.37
C LEU A 61 -21.05 20.12 13.84
N TYR A 62 -20.92 20.37 12.54
CA TYR A 62 -21.48 21.56 11.93
C TYR A 62 -23.00 21.64 12.12
N THR A 63 -23.71 20.52 11.96
CA THR A 63 -25.16 20.46 12.15
C THR A 63 -25.54 20.78 13.60
N MET A 64 -24.77 20.29 14.57
CA MET A 64 -24.96 20.60 15.99
C MET A 64 -24.72 22.09 16.31
N GLU A 65 -23.73 22.72 15.67
CA GLU A 65 -23.40 24.13 15.92
C GLU A 65 -24.33 25.11 15.20
N LYS A 66 -24.69 24.81 13.95
CA LYS A 66 -25.42 25.72 13.06
C LYS A 66 -26.91 25.38 12.92
N ASN A 67 -27.36 24.25 13.48
CA ASN A 67 -28.70 23.69 13.27
C ASN A 67 -29.07 23.54 11.77
N GLN A 68 -28.05 23.36 10.92
CA GLN A 68 -28.20 23.27 9.48
C GLN A 68 -27.29 22.14 8.98
N SER A 69 -27.82 21.24 8.15
CA SER A 69 -26.98 20.23 7.50
C SER A 69 -26.06 20.90 6.46
N PRO A 70 -24.73 20.72 6.57
CA PRO A 70 -23.80 21.36 5.65
C PRO A 70 -23.73 20.62 4.31
N THR A 71 -23.36 21.33 3.26
CA THR A 71 -22.79 20.72 2.06
C THR A 71 -21.29 20.47 2.26
N ILE A 72 -20.74 19.53 1.50
CA ILE A 72 -19.29 19.23 1.54
C ILE A 72 -18.44 20.45 1.15
N GLU A 73 -18.97 21.33 0.30
CA GLU A 73 -18.34 22.58 -0.10
C GLU A 73 -18.33 23.61 1.05
N GLN A 74 -19.39 23.66 1.86
CA GLN A 74 -19.43 24.50 3.07
C GLN A 74 -18.39 24.04 4.09
N LEU A 75 -18.23 22.73 4.28
CA LEU A 75 -17.18 22.20 5.15
C LEU A 75 -15.77 22.59 4.69
N LEU A 76 -15.53 22.66 3.37
CA LEU A 76 -14.24 23.10 2.82
C LEU A 76 -14.04 24.61 3.00
N ASN A 77 -15.07 25.40 2.69
CA ASN A 77 -15.04 26.86 2.76
C ASN A 77 -14.88 27.38 4.19
N GLU A 78 -15.53 26.71 5.15
CA GLU A 78 -15.45 27.03 6.58
C GLU A 78 -14.31 26.28 7.30
N GLN A 79 -13.42 25.64 6.54
CA GLN A 79 -12.20 24.98 7.02
C GLN A 79 -12.41 23.81 8.02
N TYR A 80 -13.59 23.22 8.06
CA TYR A 80 -13.84 21.98 8.81
C TYR A 80 -13.09 20.77 8.21
N ILE A 81 -12.83 20.81 6.91
CA ILE A 81 -12.08 19.77 6.19
C ILE A 81 -11.01 20.39 5.28
N THR A 82 -9.96 19.63 5.03
CA THR A 82 -8.89 20.00 4.09
C THR A 82 -9.29 19.70 2.65
N LYS A 83 -8.61 20.36 1.69
CA LYS A 83 -8.78 20.07 0.26
C LYS A 83 -8.49 18.59 -0.07
N GLU A 84 -7.50 17.99 0.57
CA GLU A 84 -7.17 16.58 0.37
C GLU A 84 -8.32 15.65 0.82
N GLN A 85 -8.95 15.95 1.95
CA GLN A 85 -10.12 15.21 2.43
C GLN A 85 -11.34 15.41 1.51
N TYR A 86 -11.55 16.62 1.01
CA TYR A 86 -12.58 16.92 0.01
C TYR A 86 -12.38 16.08 -1.25
N ASP A 87 -11.19 16.10 -1.84
CA ASP A 87 -10.88 15.38 -3.08
C ASP A 87 -11.05 13.86 -2.90
N LYS A 88 -10.58 13.30 -1.76
CA LYS A 88 -10.76 11.88 -1.42
C LYS A 88 -12.21 11.49 -1.18
N TYR A 89 -12.99 12.34 -0.50
CA TYR A 89 -14.42 12.10 -0.26
C TYR A 89 -15.19 12.06 -1.59
N GLN A 90 -14.93 13.02 -2.48
CA GLN A 90 -15.56 13.08 -3.80
C GLN A 90 -15.15 11.89 -4.69
N ALA A 91 -13.90 11.45 -4.62
CA ALA A 91 -13.44 10.26 -5.32
C ALA A 91 -14.06 8.97 -4.79
N SER A 92 -14.40 8.89 -3.50
CA SER A 92 -15.03 7.72 -2.89
C SER A 92 -16.52 7.55 -3.23
N LYS A 93 -17.20 8.64 -3.61
CA LYS A 93 -18.63 8.67 -3.99
C LYS A 93 -18.87 8.44 -5.48
N LYS A 94 -17.81 8.36 -6.29
CA LYS A 94 -17.84 8.15 -7.75
C LYS A 94 -17.80 6.67 -8.10
#